data_AF-A0A7X6L9Z5-F1
#
_entry.id   AF-A0A7X6L9Z5-F1
#
_cell.length_a   1.000
_cell.length_b   1.000
_cell.length_c   1.000
_cell.angle_alpha   90.00
_cell.angle_beta   90.00
_cell.angle_gamma   90.00
#
_symmetry.space_group_name_H-M   'P 1'
#
loop_
_entity.id
_entity.type
_entity.pdbx_description
1 polymer ?
#
loop_
_entity_poly.entity_id
_entity_poly.type
_entity_poly.pdbx_seq_one_letter_code
_entity_poly.pdbx_strand_id
1 'polypeptide(L)'
;MTVLLVLVGGAIGAPLRYLIDRAVQDRRDSLFPWGTFSVNLIGCLVLGALSGAGTALASPLFVLLGTGFCGALTTYSTFAYETVRLAERGAYFFAAMNVVVSVCAGLIATVSTYAAVHALFG
;
A
#
# COMPACT_ATOMS: atom_id res chain seq x y z
N MET A 1 23.58 -0.11 -9.76
CA MET A 1 22.44 -0.81 -10.40
C MET A 1 21.19 -0.80 -9.52
N THR A 2 21.29 -1.02 -8.20
CA THR A 2 20.16 -1.03 -7.24
C THR A 2 19.27 0.22 -7.31
N VAL A 3 19.86 1.42 -7.36
CA VAL A 3 19.09 2.68 -7.46
C VAL A 3 18.23 2.75 -8.73
N LEU A 4 18.73 2.25 -9.87
CA LEU A 4 17.97 2.23 -11.12
C LEU A 4 16.73 1.34 -11.00
N LEU A 5 16.82 0.22 -10.29
CA LEU A 5 15.68 -0.66 -10.04
C LEU A 5 14.63 0.01 -9.16
N VAL A 6 15.06 0.73 -8.13
CA VAL A 6 14.16 1.54 -7.29
C VAL A 6 13.48 2.64 -8.13
N LEU A 7 14.24 3.33 -8.98
CA LEU A 7 13.70 4.36 -9.88
C LEU A 7 12.67 3.79 -10.85
N VAL A 8 12.94 2.64 -11.48
CA VAL A 8 12.01 1.98 -12.41
C VAL A 8 10.75 1.53 -11.67
N GLY A 9 10.89 0.85 -10.53
CA GLY A 9 9.74 0.45 -9.71
C GLY A 9 8.90 1.66 -9.28
N GLY A 10 9.57 2.73 -8.84
CA GLY A 10 8.92 3.96 -8.40
C GLY A 10 8.21 4.71 -9.52
N ALA A 11 8.82 4.77 -10.72
CA ALA A 11 8.26 5.38 -11.91
C ALA A 11 6.99 4.68 -12.39
N ILE A 12 6.77 3.42 -12.01
CA ILE A 12 5.52 2.68 -12.26
C ILE A 12 4.56 2.84 -11.07
N GLY A 13 5.05 2.68 -9.84
CA GLY A 13 4.23 2.70 -8.63
C GLY A 13 3.52 4.03 -8.40
N ALA A 14 4.20 5.17 -8.58
CA ALA A 14 3.61 6.48 -8.31
C ALA A 14 2.49 6.87 -9.30
N PRO A 15 2.65 6.71 -10.64
CA PRO A 15 1.54 6.93 -11.57
C PRO A 15 0.37 5.97 -11.34
N LEU A 16 0.66 4.70 -11.03
CA LEU A 16 -0.39 3.73 -10.76
C LEU A 16 -1.17 4.09 -9.48
N ARG A 17 -0.49 4.54 -8.43
CA ARG A 17 -1.12 5.10 -7.22
C ARG A 17 -2.09 6.21 -7.60
N TYR A 18 -1.64 7.19 -8.38
CA TYR A 18 -2.48 8.32 -8.79
C TYR A 18 -3.72 7.88 -9.57
N LEU A 19 -3.57 6.92 -10.51
CA LEU A 19 -4.68 6.43 -11.33
C LEU A 19 -5.68 5.60 -10.50
N ILE A 20 -5.19 4.70 -9.63
CA ILE A 20 -6.05 3.87 -8.78
C ILE A 20 -6.78 4.75 -7.76
N ASP A 21 -6.07 5.67 -7.11
CA ASP A 21 -6.63 6.58 -6.10
C ASP A 21 -7.82 7.34 -6.67
N ARG A 22 -7.64 8.01 -7.82
CA ARG A 22 -8.75 8.67 -8.53
C ARG A 22 -9.86 7.70 -8.94
N ALA A 23 -9.51 6.62 -9.63
CA ALA A 23 -10.51 5.71 -10.17
C ALA A 23 -11.36 5.03 -9.08
N VAL A 24 -10.82 4.82 -7.88
CA VAL A 24 -11.55 4.27 -6.75
C VAL A 24 -12.35 5.36 -6.05
N GLN A 25 -11.74 6.51 -5.76
CA GLN A 25 -12.40 7.59 -5.03
C GLN A 25 -13.59 8.16 -5.81
N ASP A 26 -13.47 8.34 -7.14
CA ASP A 26 -14.53 8.87 -8.00
C ASP A 26 -15.79 7.98 -8.05
N ARG A 27 -15.68 6.71 -7.63
CA ARG A 27 -16.78 5.72 -7.62
C ARG A 27 -17.42 5.54 -6.25
N ARG A 28 -17.01 6.32 -5.25
CA ARG A 28 -17.46 6.18 -3.86
C ARG A 28 -18.00 7.51 -3.36
N ASP A 29 -19.28 7.51 -3.02
CA ASP A 29 -19.92 8.65 -2.35
C ASP A 29 -19.79 8.49 -0.83
N SER A 30 -18.57 8.67 -0.32
CA SER A 30 -18.24 8.53 1.09
C SER A 30 -17.08 9.45 1.48
N LEU A 31 -17.10 9.93 2.72
CA LEU A 31 -15.98 10.68 3.29
C LEU A 31 -14.74 9.81 3.53
N PHE A 32 -14.89 8.48 3.54
CA PHE A 32 -13.75 7.58 3.73
C PHE A 32 -12.82 7.62 2.49
N PRO A 33 -11.49 7.71 2.68
CA PRO A 33 -10.52 7.81 1.58
C PRO A 33 -10.25 6.43 0.97
N TRP A 34 -11.21 5.92 0.21
CA TRP A 34 -11.17 4.59 -0.41
C TRP A 34 -10.00 4.42 -1.39
N GLY A 35 -9.60 5.50 -2.07
CA GLY A 35 -8.46 5.47 -2.98
C GLY A 35 -7.14 5.17 -2.26
N THR A 36 -6.75 6.01 -1.30
CA THR A 36 -5.58 5.81 -0.42
C THR A 36 -5.62 4.46 0.30
N PHE A 37 -6.77 4.06 0.85
CA PHE A 37 -6.93 2.76 1.49
C PHE A 37 -6.59 1.61 0.52
N SER A 38 -7.10 1.67 -0.72
CA SER A 38 -6.92 0.60 -1.70
C SER A 38 -5.48 0.45 -2.14
N VAL A 39 -4.79 1.55 -2.45
CA VAL A 39 -3.38 1.50 -2.88
C VAL A 39 -2.47 1.00 -1.76
N ASN A 40 -2.73 1.40 -0.51
CA ASN A 40 -2.00 0.92 0.66
C ASN A 40 -2.25 -0.58 0.90
N LEU A 41 -3.50 -1.03 0.83
CA LEU A 41 -3.85 -2.43 1.01
C LEU A 41 -3.22 -3.32 -0.07
N ILE A 42 -3.27 -2.91 -1.34
CA ILE A 42 -2.60 -3.62 -2.44
C ILE A 42 -1.10 -3.70 -2.20
N GLY A 43 -0.46 -2.59 -1.80
CA GLY A 43 0.96 -2.58 -1.48
C GLY A 43 1.32 -3.51 -0.32
N CYS A 44 0.49 -3.54 0.74
CA CYS A 44 0.67 -4.47 1.87
C CYS A 44 0.58 -5.94 1.44
N LEU A 45 -0.37 -6.29 0.57
CA LEU A 45 -0.52 -7.65 0.01
C LEU A 45 0.71 -8.04 -0.80
N VAL A 46 1.14 -7.18 -1.73
CA VAL A 46 2.30 -7.42 -2.60
C VAL A 46 3.57 -7.53 -1.77
N LEU A 47 3.83 -6.59 -0.87
CA LEU A 47 5.05 -6.60 -0.06
C LEU A 47 5.10 -7.79 0.90
N GLY A 48 3.96 -8.20 1.47
CA GLY A 48 3.87 -9.43 2.27
C GLY A 48 4.22 -10.67 1.45
N ALA A 49 3.68 -10.81 0.23
CA ALA A 49 4.00 -11.92 -0.66
C ALA A 49 5.49 -11.94 -1.05
N LEU A 50 6.06 -10.79 -1.43
CA LEU A 50 7.49 -10.67 -1.75
C LEU A 50 8.38 -11.04 -0.57
N SER A 51 7.99 -10.65 0.64
CA SER A 51 8.73 -10.96 1.87
C SER A 51 8.61 -12.44 2.24
N GLY A 52 7.44 -13.05 2.02
CA GLY A 52 7.19 -14.47 2.29
C GLY A 52 7.99 -15.40 1.39
N ALA A 53 8.25 -14.99 0.14
CA ALA A 53 9.09 -15.74 -0.79
C ALA A 53 10.55 -15.87 -0.34
N GLY A 54 11.02 -15.00 0.57
CA GLY A 54 12.35 -15.11 1.17
C GLY A 54 13.47 -15.24 0.13
N THR A 55 14.29 -16.28 0.28
CA THR A 55 15.44 -16.56 -0.61
C THR A 55 15.04 -17.09 -1.99
N ALA A 56 13.80 -17.55 -2.18
CA ALA A 56 13.30 -17.93 -3.50
C ALA A 56 13.13 -16.71 -4.43
N LEU A 57 13.06 -15.49 -3.86
CA LEU A 57 13.00 -14.25 -4.62
C LEU A 57 14.39 -13.63 -4.76
N ALA A 58 14.81 -13.36 -5.99
CA ALA A 58 16.09 -12.69 -6.26
C ALA A 58 16.12 -11.29 -5.64
N SER A 59 17.22 -10.92 -4.97
CA SER A 59 17.37 -9.61 -4.31
C SER A 59 17.10 -8.41 -5.23
N PRO A 60 17.53 -8.38 -6.51
CA PRO A 60 17.20 -7.28 -7.43
C PRO A 60 15.69 -7.12 -7.65
N LEU A 61 14.95 -8.23 -7.67
CA LEU A 61 13.50 -8.21 -7.86
C LEU A 61 12.78 -7.66 -6.63
N PHE A 62 13.26 -7.99 -5.42
CA PHE A 62 12.75 -7.38 -4.17
C PHE A 62 13.02 -5.87 -4.13
N VAL A 63 14.20 -5.41 -4.58
CA VAL A 63 14.50 -3.97 -4.66
C VAL A 63 13.56 -3.26 -5.63
N LEU A 64 13.33 -3.84 -6.82
CA LEU A 64 12.45 -3.26 -7.83
C LEU A 64 10.98 -3.22 -7.37
N LEU A 65 10.45 -4.35 -6.88
CA LEU A 65 9.03 -4.49 -6.55
C LEU A 65 8.69 -4.05 -5.13
N GLY A 66 9.52 -4.38 -4.15
CA GLY A 66 9.31 -4.02 -2.74
C GLY A 66 9.68 -2.56 -2.49
N THR A 67 10.96 -2.22 -2.61
CA THR A 67 11.42 -0.86 -2.31
C THR A 67 10.92 0.16 -3.34
N GLY A 68 11.05 -0.14 -4.64
CA GLY A 68 10.63 0.77 -5.71
C GLY A 68 9.12 0.85 -5.87
N PHE A 69 8.50 -0.21 -6.36
CA PHE A 69 7.09 -0.22 -6.71
C PHE A 69 6.16 -0.09 -5.49
N CYS A 70 6.24 -0.96 -4.49
CA CYS A 70 5.37 -0.86 -3.31
C CYS A 70 5.64 0.44 -2.53
N GLY A 71 6.89 0.86 -2.42
CA GLY A 71 7.25 2.13 -1.78
C GLY A 71 6.61 3.36 -2.44
N ALA A 72 6.46 3.36 -3.77
CA ALA A 72 5.82 4.46 -4.50
C ALA A 72 4.30 4.30 -4.70
N LEU A 73 3.82 3.05 -4.72
CA LEU A 73 2.39 2.70 -4.81
C LEU A 73 1.66 3.05 -3.51
N THR A 74 2.30 2.84 -2.36
CA THR A 74 1.74 3.15 -1.05
C THR A 74 2.06 4.59 -0.62
N THR A 75 1.29 5.13 0.31
CA THR A 75 1.50 6.49 0.84
C THR A 75 1.02 6.61 2.27
N TYR A 76 1.96 6.87 3.19
CA TYR A 76 1.63 7.21 4.58
C TYR A 76 1.29 8.69 4.74
N SER A 77 1.95 9.56 3.97
CA SER A 77 1.74 11.02 4.06
C SER A 77 0.33 11.44 3.63
N THR A 78 -0.20 10.86 2.55
CA THR A 78 -1.57 11.11 2.11
C THR A 78 -2.57 10.58 3.13
N PHE A 79 -2.38 9.35 3.63
CA PHE A 79 -3.20 8.77 4.69
C PHE A 79 -3.28 9.65 5.95
N ALA A 80 -2.14 10.15 6.41
CA ALA A 80 -2.08 11.03 7.58
C ALA A 80 -2.78 12.37 7.32
N TYR A 81 -2.52 12.98 6.16
CA TYR A 81 -3.15 14.23 5.75
C TYR A 81 -4.68 14.10 5.67
N GLU A 82 -5.19 13.05 5.04
CA GLU A 82 -6.64 12.80 4.91
C GLU A 82 -7.29 12.56 6.28
N THR A 83 -6.61 11.86 7.18
CA THR A 83 -7.07 11.65 8.56
C THR A 83 -7.23 12.98 9.29
N VAL A 84 -6.22 13.85 9.22
CA VAL A 84 -6.26 15.19 9.83
C VAL A 84 -7.37 16.03 9.20
N ARG A 85 -7.51 16.00 7.87
CA ARG A 85 -8.57 16.72 7.16
C ARG A 85 -9.98 16.27 7.55
N LEU A 86 -10.18 14.98 7.79
CA LEU A 86 -11.47 14.46 8.30
C LEU A 86 -11.76 15.00 9.71
N ALA A 87 -10.75 15.01 10.58
CA ALA A 87 -10.88 15.56 11.93
C ALA A 87 -11.16 17.08 11.92
N GLU A 88 -10.46 17.85 11.08
CA GLU A 88 -10.69 19.29 10.90
C GLU A 88 -12.13 19.61 10.46
N ARG A 89 -12.74 18.73 9.66
CA ARG A 89 -14.13 18.87 9.18
C ARG A 89 -15.17 18.33 10.17
N GLY A 90 -14.75 17.92 11.37
CA GLY A 90 -15.63 17.32 12.38
C GLY A 90 -16.06 15.88 12.10
N ALA A 91 -15.54 15.26 11.04
CA ALA A 91 -15.85 13.88 10.63
C ALA A 91 -15.01 12.85 11.43
N TYR A 92 -15.03 12.94 12.76
CA TYR A 92 -14.17 12.16 13.66
C TYR A 92 -14.34 10.65 13.52
N PHE A 93 -15.56 10.18 13.25
CA PHE A 93 -15.83 8.77 13.00
C PHE A 93 -15.05 8.25 11.79
N PHE A 94 -15.08 8.97 10.66
CA PHE A 94 -14.32 8.59 9.46
C PHE A 94 -12.81 8.73 9.65
N ALA A 95 -12.35 9.73 10.41
CA ALA A 95 -10.93 9.86 10.76
C ALA A 95 -10.44 8.64 11.57
N ALA A 96 -11.20 8.24 12.60
CA ALA A 96 -10.88 7.06 13.41
C ALA A 96 -10.94 5.78 12.59
N MET A 97 -11.98 5.62 11.74
CA MET A 97 -12.07 4.50 10.81
C MET A 97 -10.87 4.43 9.87
N ASN A 98 -10.44 5.56 9.29
CA ASN A 98 -9.30 5.57 8.37
C ASN A 98 -8.06 5.00 9.05
N VAL A 99 -7.77 5.41 10.28
CA VAL A 99 -6.64 4.90 11.05
C VAL A 99 -6.79 3.42 11.37
N VAL A 100 -7.88 3.04 12.04
CA VAL A 100 -8.07 1.68 12.56
C VAL A 100 -8.17 0.68 11.41
N VAL A 101 -9.01 0.95 10.41
CA VAL A 101 -9.23 0.03 9.30
C VAL A 101 -7.98 -0.07 8.42
N SER A 102 -7.32 1.03 8.08
CA SER A 102 -6.11 0.97 7.25
C SER A 102 -4.98 0.20 7.92
N VAL A 103 -4.74 0.43 9.21
CA VAL A 103 -3.67 -0.27 9.95
C VAL A 103 -4.02 -1.75 10.12
N CYS A 104 -5.22 -2.07 10.61
CA CYS A 104 -5.61 -3.46 10.81
C CYS A 104 -5.66 -4.24 9.50
N ALA A 105 -6.28 -3.69 8.44
CA ALA A 105 -6.36 -4.37 7.16
C ALA A 105 -4.98 -4.52 6.51
N GLY A 106 -4.12 -3.50 6.60
CA GLY A 106 -2.74 -3.58 6.10
C GLY A 106 -1.93 -4.67 6.79
N LEU A 107 -2.00 -4.76 8.12
CA LEU A 107 -1.34 -5.82 8.89
C LEU A 107 -1.85 -7.20 8.54
N ILE A 108 -3.18 -7.39 8.49
CA ILE A 108 -3.80 -8.66 8.12
C ILE A 108 -3.39 -9.07 6.71
N ALA A 109 -3.42 -8.13 5.76
CA ALA A 109 -3.00 -8.35 4.38
C ALA A 109 -1.54 -8.80 4.30
N THR A 110 -0.62 -8.09 4.95
CA THR A 110 0.80 -8.45 4.94
C THR A 110 1.06 -9.80 5.60
N VAL A 111 0.48 -10.07 6.77
CA VAL A 111 0.68 -11.34 7.48
C VAL A 111 0.11 -12.51 6.68
N SER A 112 -1.09 -12.35 6.12
CA SER A 112 -1.73 -13.42 5.35
C SER A 112 -0.96 -13.79 4.08
N THR A 113 -0.52 -12.80 3.29
CA THR A 113 0.25 -13.10 2.06
C THR A 113 1.67 -13.54 2.37
N TYR A 114 2.30 -13.02 3.42
CA TYR A 114 3.58 -13.52 3.91
C TYR A 114 3.48 -15.00 4.27
N ALA A 115 2.53 -15.37 5.15
CA ALA A 115 2.38 -16.75 5.62
C ALA A 115 2.03 -17.71 4.47
N ALA A 116 1.13 -17.29 3.57
CA ALA A 116 0.73 -18.11 2.42
C ALA A 116 1.89 -18.38 1.47
N VAL A 117 2.70 -17.37 1.14
CA VAL A 117 3.84 -17.53 0.23
C VAL A 117 5.00 -18.25 0.93
N HIS A 118 5.26 -17.94 2.20
CA HIS A 118 6.30 -18.62 2.97
C HIS A 118 6.02 -20.12 3.11
N ALA A 119 4.76 -20.53 3.28
CA ALA A 119 4.41 -21.96 3.30
C ALA A 119 4.68 -22.70 1.97
N LEU A 120 4.82 -21.97 0.85
CA LEU A 120 5.09 -22.55 -0.47
C LEU A 120 6.58 -22.61 -0.82
N PHE A 121 7.38 -21.68 -0.29
CA PHE A 121 8.78 -21.48 -0.68
C PHE A 121 9.79 -21.55 0.48
N GLY A 122 9.31 -21.62 1.72
CA GLY A 122 10.09 -21.70 2.96
C GLY A 122 10.38 -23.12 3.40
#